data_AF-A0A645IG54-F1
#
_entry.id   AF-A0A645IG54-F1
#
_cell.length_a   1.000
_cell.length_b   1.000
_cell.length_c   1.000
_cell.angle_alpha   90.00
_cell.angle_beta   90.00
_cell.angle_gamma   90.00
#
_symmetry.space_group_name_H-M   'P 1'
#
loop_
_entity.id
_entity.type
_entity.pdbx_description
1 polymer ?
#
loop_
_entity_poly.entity_id
_entity_poly.type
_entity_poly.pdbx_seq_one_letter_code
_entity_poly.pdbx_strand_id
1 'polypeptide(L)'
;MHFDNSPFRPLMVAREGLAWHYMAGLGVGALPDGRKALEPLDDGSFSPMGGADKNGPTAVLRSVLKAKMKDSYATVLNQKFTSAILKSDESKKLLTQYTSAFMAAGGTHVQYNIVDTEELKTAQRIPDNYKDLIVRVGGFSAYFTQLSAGIQNDVINRSENAL
;
A
#
# COMPACT_ATOMS: atom_id res chain seq x y z
N MET A 1 29.34 -3.86 22.54
CA MET A 1 29.45 -2.39 22.45
C MET A 1 28.08 -1.81 22.70
N HIS A 2 27.80 -1.44 23.95
CA HIS A 2 26.63 -0.65 24.33
C HIS A 2 27.12 0.80 24.41
N PHE A 3 26.80 1.61 23.40
CA PHE A 3 27.05 3.03 23.46
C PHE A 3 25.71 3.75 23.49
N ASP A 4 25.59 4.54 24.56
CA ASP A 4 24.49 5.38 25.01
C ASP A 4 23.35 4.69 25.80
N ASN A 5 23.00 5.31 26.93
CA ASN A 5 21.76 5.08 27.67
C ASN A 5 20.64 5.93 27.04
N SER A 6 20.64 6.06 25.71
CA SER A 6 19.60 6.81 25.02
C SER A 6 18.26 6.08 25.21
N PRO A 7 17.16 6.80 25.47
CA PRO A 7 15.83 6.20 25.40
C PRO A 7 15.50 5.76 23.95
N PHE A 8 16.30 6.16 22.97
CA PHE A 8 16.14 5.80 21.56
C PHE A 8 16.95 4.55 21.24
N ARG A 9 16.33 3.62 20.49
CA ARG A 9 17.01 2.42 20.03
C ARG A 9 18.14 2.82 19.07
N PRO A 10 19.38 2.30 19.23
CA PRO A 10 20.53 2.72 18.43
C PRO A 10 20.42 2.32 16.95
N LEU A 11 19.57 1.34 16.62
CA LEU A 11 19.25 0.95 15.25
C LEU A 11 17.78 0.51 15.18
N MET A 12 17.06 1.01 14.17
CA MET A 12 15.72 0.56 13.83
C MET A 12 15.59 0.42 12.31
N VAL A 13 14.74 -0.50 11.86
CA VAL A 13 14.49 -0.72 10.44
C VAL A 13 13.39 0.24 9.99
N ALA A 14 13.66 1.06 8.96
CA ALA A 14 12.61 1.85 8.30
C ALA A 14 11.93 1.00 7.23
N ARG A 15 10.59 0.92 7.28
CA ARG A 15 9.74 0.17 6.33
C ARG A 15 8.64 1.10 5.78
N GLU A 16 9.05 2.23 5.25
CA GLU A 16 8.17 3.34 4.82
C GLU A 16 7.63 3.19 3.38
N GLY A 17 8.33 2.45 2.51
CA GLY A 17 7.98 2.26 1.11
C GLY A 17 8.17 3.49 0.22
N LEU A 18 7.51 4.62 0.54
CA LEU A 18 7.48 5.84 -0.29
C LEU A 18 7.15 5.51 -1.75
N ALA A 19 7.77 6.20 -2.71
CA ALA A 19 7.81 5.78 -4.11
C ALA A 19 9.09 5.00 -4.43
N TRP A 20 9.86 4.61 -3.41
CA TRP A 20 11.17 3.99 -3.59
C TRP A 20 11.06 2.58 -4.17
N HIS A 21 9.98 1.84 -3.86
CA HIS A 21 9.73 0.50 -4.43
C HIS A 21 9.69 0.52 -5.97
N TYR A 22 9.16 1.59 -6.55
CA TYR A 22 9.16 1.79 -8.00
C TYR A 22 10.59 2.00 -8.53
N MET A 23 11.32 2.97 -7.97
CA MET A 23 12.68 3.33 -8.45
C MET A 23 13.69 2.21 -8.18
N ALA A 24 13.63 1.57 -7.03
CA ALA A 24 14.47 0.43 -6.68
C ALA A 24 14.20 -0.76 -7.60
N GLY A 25 12.93 -1.00 -7.97
CA GLY A 25 12.55 -2.06 -8.89
C GLY A 25 13.23 -1.97 -10.26
N LEU A 26 13.46 -0.74 -10.76
CA LEU A 26 14.20 -0.49 -12.00
C LEU A 26 15.68 -0.93 -11.94
N GLY A 27 16.23 -1.15 -10.75
CA GLY A 27 17.59 -1.66 -10.57
C GLY A 27 17.67 -3.18 -10.36
N VAL A 28 16.53 -3.89 -10.33
CA VAL A 28 16.46 -5.30 -9.90
C VAL A 28 16.02 -6.19 -11.07
N GLY A 29 16.78 -7.27 -11.31
CA GLY A 29 16.46 -8.32 -12.27
C GLY A 29 15.21 -9.13 -11.88
N ALA A 30 14.80 -10.08 -12.73
CA ALA A 30 13.64 -10.92 -12.42
C ALA A 30 13.82 -11.67 -11.09
N LEU A 31 12.73 -11.84 -10.33
CA LEU A 31 12.75 -12.49 -9.02
C LEU A 31 12.03 -13.86 -9.05
N PRO A 32 12.36 -14.79 -8.13
CA PRO A 32 11.75 -16.12 -8.09
C PRO A 32 10.24 -16.16 -7.82
N ASP A 33 9.65 -15.06 -7.37
CA ASP A 33 8.20 -14.92 -7.14
C ASP A 33 7.40 -14.71 -8.45
N GLY A 34 8.09 -14.62 -9.60
CA GLY A 34 7.49 -14.41 -10.91
C GLY A 34 7.50 -12.95 -11.37
N ARG A 35 7.96 -12.01 -10.52
CA ARG A 35 8.16 -10.61 -10.89
C ARG A 35 9.22 -10.50 -11.98
N LYS A 36 8.94 -9.76 -13.05
CA LYS A 36 9.88 -9.59 -14.17
C LYS A 36 10.95 -8.56 -13.84
N ALA A 37 12.03 -8.57 -14.61
CA ALA A 37 13.08 -7.58 -14.46
C ALA A 37 12.53 -6.16 -14.67
N LEU A 38 13.02 -5.20 -13.90
CA LEU A 38 12.67 -3.78 -13.99
C LEU A 38 11.20 -3.44 -13.65
N GLU A 39 10.40 -4.39 -13.13
CA GLU A 39 9.09 -4.08 -12.58
C GLU A 39 9.22 -3.40 -11.19
N PRO A 40 8.18 -2.75 -10.65
CA PRO A 40 8.20 -2.27 -9.26
C PRO A 40 8.37 -3.41 -8.24
N LEU A 41 8.93 -3.09 -7.07
CA LEU A 41 8.90 -3.97 -5.88
C LEU A 41 7.58 -3.82 -5.11
N ASP A 42 7.45 -4.50 -3.97
CA ASP A 42 6.28 -4.35 -3.10
C ASP A 42 6.16 -2.94 -2.53
N ASP A 43 4.93 -2.42 -2.50
CA ASP A 43 4.68 -1.10 -1.96
C ASP A 43 4.63 -1.14 -0.41
N GLY A 44 5.08 -0.07 0.24
CA GLY A 44 4.95 0.07 1.71
C GLY A 44 5.78 -0.90 2.57
N SER A 45 6.52 -1.85 1.99
CA SER A 45 7.32 -2.88 2.68
C SER A 45 6.54 -3.90 3.52
N PHE A 46 5.23 -3.71 3.71
CA PHE A 46 4.30 -4.69 4.31
C PHE A 46 3.12 -5.03 3.40
N SER A 47 2.92 -4.31 2.30
CA SER A 47 1.90 -4.72 1.34
C SER A 47 2.35 -5.98 0.62
N PRO A 48 1.43 -6.89 0.28
CA PRO A 48 1.71 -7.96 -0.66
C PRO A 48 2.20 -7.39 -1.99
N MET A 49 3.05 -8.15 -2.70
CA MET A 49 3.29 -7.89 -4.13
C MET A 49 1.95 -7.81 -4.88
N GLY A 50 1.84 -6.92 -5.86
CA GLY A 50 0.60 -6.75 -6.64
C GLY A 50 0.07 -8.08 -7.18
N GLY A 51 -1.18 -8.44 -6.82
CA GLY A 51 -1.82 -9.69 -7.23
C GLY A 51 -1.43 -10.95 -6.42
N ALA A 52 -0.56 -10.83 -5.40
CA ALA A 52 -0.17 -11.96 -4.56
C ALA A 52 -1.22 -12.30 -3.48
N ASP A 53 -2.01 -11.32 -3.04
CA ASP A 53 -3.11 -11.50 -2.09
C ASP A 53 -4.38 -12.06 -2.76
N LYS A 54 -4.63 -13.35 -2.53
CA LYS A 54 -5.76 -14.09 -3.12
C LYS A 54 -6.85 -14.48 -2.13
N ASN A 55 -6.61 -14.28 -0.84
CA ASN A 55 -7.47 -14.74 0.26
C ASN A 55 -8.22 -13.58 0.94
N GLY A 56 -8.28 -12.43 0.28
CA GLY A 56 -8.98 -11.24 0.75
C GLY A 56 -8.18 -10.40 1.78
N PRO A 57 -8.71 -9.20 2.10
CA PRO A 57 -8.00 -8.17 2.86
C PRO A 57 -7.72 -8.60 4.31
N THR A 58 -8.63 -9.34 4.95
CA THR A 58 -8.42 -9.85 6.32
C THR A 58 -7.25 -10.84 6.40
N ALA A 59 -7.03 -11.65 5.35
CA ALA A 59 -5.88 -12.55 5.30
C ALA A 59 -4.55 -11.79 5.16
N VAL A 60 -4.57 -10.64 4.48
CA VAL A 60 -3.42 -9.73 4.41
C VAL A 60 -3.09 -9.19 5.81
N LEU A 61 -4.08 -8.66 6.54
CA LEU A 61 -3.85 -8.17 7.91
C LEU A 61 -3.24 -9.25 8.81
N ARG A 62 -3.80 -10.47 8.78
CA ARG A 62 -3.28 -11.60 9.57
C ARG A 62 -1.85 -11.99 9.19
N SER A 63 -1.48 -11.83 7.93
CA SER A 63 -0.11 -12.09 7.46
C SER A 63 0.84 -11.01 7.93
N VAL A 64 0.46 -9.73 7.80
CA VAL A 64 1.24 -8.57 8.24
C VAL A 64 1.52 -8.61 9.75
N LEU A 65 0.53 -8.99 10.56
CA LEU A 65 0.68 -9.09 12.02
C LEU A 65 1.75 -10.11 12.44
N LYS A 66 2.07 -11.11 11.61
CA LYS A 66 3.15 -12.09 11.89
C LYS A 66 4.54 -11.49 11.71
N ALA A 67 4.69 -10.42 10.94
CA ALA A 67 5.97 -9.81 10.59
C ALA A 67 6.57 -8.89 11.67
N LYS A 68 5.97 -8.88 12.88
CA LYS A 68 6.42 -8.19 14.11
C LYS A 68 6.90 -6.75 13.88
N MET A 69 5.96 -5.80 14.00
CA MET A 69 6.19 -4.39 13.66
C MET A 69 6.96 -3.60 14.73
N LYS A 70 7.21 -4.18 15.92
CA LYS A 70 7.79 -3.47 17.09
C LYS A 70 9.25 -3.02 16.92
N ASP A 71 9.96 -3.55 15.94
CA ASP A 71 11.36 -3.22 15.66
C ASP A 71 11.52 -2.27 14.46
N SER A 72 10.39 -1.87 13.87
CA SER A 72 10.33 -0.94 12.76
C SER A 72 10.15 0.49 13.27
N TYR A 73 10.91 1.44 12.73
CA TYR A 73 10.72 2.87 12.98
C TYR A 73 9.44 3.39 12.31
N ALA A 74 9.19 2.94 11.09
CA ALA A 74 8.02 3.25 10.29
C ALA A 74 7.57 1.99 9.57
N THR A 75 6.26 1.87 9.32
CA THR A 75 5.65 0.76 8.59
C THR A 75 4.55 1.30 7.70
N VAL A 76 4.39 0.77 6.49
CA VAL A 76 3.28 1.16 5.62
C VAL A 76 2.57 -0.06 5.05
N LEU A 77 1.25 -0.12 5.20
CA LEU A 77 0.41 -1.11 4.53
C LEU A 77 -0.60 -0.35 3.67
N ASN A 78 -0.56 -0.55 2.35
CA ASN A 78 -1.59 -0.06 1.46
C ASN A 78 -2.66 -1.13 1.24
N GLN A 79 -3.91 -0.69 1.22
CA GLN A 79 -5.06 -1.50 0.82
C GLN A 79 -5.88 -0.70 -0.18
N LYS A 80 -6.19 -1.27 -1.34
CA LYS A 80 -7.09 -0.65 -2.32
C LYS A 80 -8.46 -1.32 -2.24
N PHE A 81 -9.49 -0.50 -2.08
CA PHE A 81 -10.90 -0.91 -2.07
C PHE A 81 -11.66 -0.20 -3.18
N THR A 82 -12.71 -0.83 -3.68
CA THR A 82 -13.66 -0.20 -4.61
C THR A 82 -14.43 0.94 -3.92
N SER A 83 -14.91 1.90 -4.70
CA SER A 83 -15.72 3.03 -4.22
C SER A 83 -17.00 2.58 -3.49
N ALA A 84 -17.46 1.36 -3.77
CA ALA A 84 -18.63 0.74 -3.16
C ALA A 84 -18.55 0.66 -1.63
N ILE A 85 -17.35 0.55 -1.05
CA ILE A 85 -17.17 0.44 0.41
C ILE A 85 -17.69 1.67 1.18
N LEU A 86 -17.83 2.82 0.52
CA LEU A 86 -18.33 4.05 1.11
C LEU A 86 -19.81 4.34 0.81
N LYS A 87 -20.50 3.49 0.03
CA LYS A 87 -21.87 3.78 -0.44
C LYS A 87 -22.94 3.49 0.61
N SER A 88 -22.73 2.55 1.52
CA SER A 88 -23.69 2.19 2.58
C SER A 88 -23.09 2.37 3.97
N ASP A 89 -23.92 2.64 4.97
CA ASP A 89 -23.45 2.74 6.37
C ASP A 89 -22.98 1.39 6.91
N GLU A 90 -23.53 0.28 6.41
CA GLU A 90 -23.06 -1.07 6.71
C GLU A 90 -21.62 -1.29 6.23
N SER A 91 -21.33 -0.94 4.97
CA SER A 91 -19.98 -1.09 4.39
C SER A 91 -18.96 -0.17 5.08
N LYS A 92 -19.34 1.07 5.42
CA LYS A 92 -18.49 1.97 6.23
C LYS A 92 -18.20 1.40 7.62
N LYS A 93 -19.21 0.81 8.26
CA LYS A 93 -19.06 0.14 9.56
C LYS A 93 -18.12 -1.06 9.44
N LEU A 94 -18.23 -1.84 8.36
CA LEU A 94 -17.35 -2.98 8.11
C LEU A 94 -15.89 -2.53 7.92
N LEU A 95 -15.64 -1.47 7.15
CA LEU A 95 -14.30 -0.88 7.02
C LEU A 95 -13.75 -0.40 8.37
N THR A 96 -14.60 0.23 9.19
CA THR A 96 -14.22 0.67 10.54
C THR A 96 -13.84 -0.51 11.44
N GLN A 97 -14.63 -1.59 11.40
CA GLN A 97 -14.34 -2.82 12.15
C GLN A 97 -13.06 -3.49 11.66
N TYR A 98 -12.86 -3.54 10.34
CA TYR A 98 -11.65 -4.05 9.71
C TYR A 98 -10.40 -3.30 10.20
N THR A 99 -10.41 -1.97 10.16
CA THR A 99 -9.31 -1.14 10.69
C THR A 99 -9.14 -1.34 12.19
N SER A 100 -10.23 -1.32 12.97
CA SER A 100 -10.18 -1.46 14.43
C SER A 100 -9.60 -2.80 14.86
N ALA A 101 -9.98 -3.89 14.19
CA ALA A 101 -9.46 -5.23 14.46
C ALA A 101 -7.95 -5.31 14.18
N PHE A 102 -7.46 -4.68 13.10
CA PHE A 102 -6.03 -4.62 12.81
C PHE A 102 -5.25 -3.90 13.91
N MET A 103 -5.70 -2.71 14.30
CA MET A 103 -5.03 -1.90 15.32
C MET A 103 -5.06 -2.58 16.68
N ALA A 104 -6.20 -3.16 17.07
CA ALA A 104 -6.34 -3.90 18.33
C ALA A 104 -5.44 -5.15 18.38
N ALA A 105 -5.13 -5.76 17.24
CA ALA A 105 -4.23 -6.90 17.14
C ALA A 105 -2.73 -6.52 17.12
N GLY A 106 -2.40 -5.22 17.25
CA GLY A 106 -1.02 -4.72 17.26
C GLY A 106 -0.50 -4.24 15.91
N GLY A 107 -1.39 -4.03 14.93
CA GLY A 107 -1.08 -3.32 13.70
C GLY A 107 -0.74 -1.86 13.98
N THR A 108 0.25 -1.32 13.28
CA THR A 108 0.77 0.04 13.54
C THR A 108 0.33 1.07 12.50
N HIS A 109 0.14 0.67 11.24
CA HIS A 109 -0.24 1.58 10.17
C HIS A 109 -0.94 0.84 9.02
N VAL A 110 -2.04 1.39 8.53
CA VAL A 110 -2.75 0.97 7.32
C VAL A 110 -3.34 2.20 6.65
N GLN A 111 -3.27 2.27 5.32
CA GLN A 111 -3.85 3.35 4.52
C GLN A 111 -4.62 2.81 3.32
N TYR A 112 -5.61 3.58 2.89
CA TYR A 112 -6.59 3.15 1.92
C TYR A 112 -6.54 3.99 0.65
N ASN A 113 -6.51 3.32 -0.51
CA ASN A 113 -7.04 3.87 -1.75
C ASN A 113 -8.47 3.38 -1.89
N ILE A 114 -9.43 4.30 -1.97
CA ILE A 114 -10.83 3.95 -2.23
C ILE A 114 -11.18 4.54 -3.60
N VAL A 115 -10.86 3.79 -4.64
CA VAL A 115 -10.95 4.22 -6.04
C VAL A 115 -11.06 2.99 -6.92
N ASP A 116 -11.85 3.08 -7.98
CA ASP A 116 -12.08 1.97 -8.89
C ASP A 116 -10.98 1.89 -9.95
N THR A 117 -10.50 0.68 -10.27
CA THR A 117 -9.42 0.46 -11.23
C THR A 117 -9.78 0.98 -12.63
N GLU A 118 -11.04 0.86 -13.03
CA GLU A 118 -11.53 1.39 -14.30
C GLU A 118 -11.56 2.93 -14.33
N GLU A 119 -11.77 3.57 -13.18
CA GLU A 119 -11.68 5.03 -13.05
C GLU A 119 -10.23 5.48 -13.28
N LEU A 120 -9.25 4.82 -12.65
CA LEU A 120 -7.83 5.11 -12.84
C LEU A 120 -7.39 4.92 -14.31
N LYS A 121 -7.78 3.82 -14.95
CA LYS A 121 -7.50 3.59 -16.39
C LYS A 121 -8.16 4.63 -17.29
N THR A 122 -9.33 5.14 -16.89
CA THR A 122 -10.00 6.20 -17.63
C THR A 122 -9.29 7.54 -17.43
N ALA A 123 -8.85 7.84 -16.21
CA ALA A 123 -8.06 9.02 -15.89
C ALA A 123 -6.71 9.05 -16.65
N GLN A 124 -6.10 7.90 -16.96
CA GLN A 124 -4.92 7.84 -17.84
C GLN A 124 -5.23 8.24 -19.29
N ARG A 125 -6.42 7.88 -19.79
CA ARG A 125 -6.81 8.13 -21.20
C ARG A 125 -7.30 9.55 -21.42
N ILE A 126 -8.00 10.12 -20.44
CA ILE A 126 -8.62 11.46 -20.52
C ILE A 126 -8.27 12.29 -19.27
N PRO A 127 -6.98 12.59 -19.02
CA PRO A 127 -6.52 13.20 -17.77
C PRO A 127 -7.14 14.57 -17.50
N ASP A 128 -7.56 15.31 -18.53
CA ASP A 128 -8.19 16.62 -18.36
C ASP A 128 -9.48 16.58 -17.53
N ASN A 129 -10.20 15.45 -17.53
CA ASN A 129 -11.43 15.27 -16.75
C ASN A 129 -11.16 14.83 -15.30
N TYR A 130 -9.91 14.52 -14.95
CA TYR A 130 -9.52 13.93 -13.67
C TYR A 130 -8.37 14.71 -13.00
N LYS A 131 -8.29 16.03 -13.22
CA LYS A 131 -7.23 16.89 -12.66
C LYS A 131 -7.17 16.84 -11.13
N ASP A 132 -8.33 16.67 -10.49
CA ASP A 132 -8.46 16.62 -9.04
C ASP A 132 -8.44 15.19 -8.46
N LEU A 133 -8.21 14.16 -9.30
CA LEU A 133 -8.15 12.77 -8.83
C LEU A 133 -6.87 12.54 -8.01
N ILE A 134 -7.04 12.33 -6.71
CA ILE A 134 -5.95 12.09 -5.76
C ILE A 134 -5.87 10.60 -5.43
N VAL A 135 -4.66 10.04 -5.46
CA VAL A 135 -4.37 8.66 -5.06
C VAL A 135 -3.31 8.59 -3.97
N ARG A 136 -3.34 7.51 -3.17
CA ARG A 136 -2.26 7.11 -2.26
C ARG A 136 -1.19 6.32 -3.00
N VAL A 137 0.08 6.70 -2.85
CA VAL A 137 1.22 6.01 -3.46
C VAL A 137 1.94 5.13 -2.43
N GLY A 138 2.56 5.72 -1.41
CA GLY A 138 3.29 4.95 -0.39
C GLY A 138 3.58 5.80 0.83
N GLY A 139 2.55 6.28 1.51
CA GLY A 139 2.70 7.19 2.66
C GLY A 139 2.47 8.67 2.34
N PHE A 140 2.20 8.99 1.06
CA PHE A 140 1.77 10.31 0.60
C PHE A 140 0.63 10.19 -0.42
N SER A 141 -0.04 11.32 -0.65
CA SER A 141 -1.09 11.48 -1.67
C SER A 141 -0.57 12.34 -2.81
N ALA A 142 -1.04 12.08 -4.04
CA ALA A 142 -0.67 12.89 -5.20
C ALA A 142 -1.80 12.99 -6.24
N TYR A 143 -1.73 14.09 -6.98
CA TYR A 143 -2.10 14.27 -8.39
C TYR A 143 -2.01 13.01 -9.25
N PHE A 144 -3.05 12.17 -9.43
CA PHE A 144 -2.92 10.97 -10.29
C PHE A 144 -2.45 11.34 -11.70
N THR A 145 -3.02 12.39 -12.26
CA THR A 145 -2.68 12.94 -13.58
C THR A 145 -1.31 13.62 -13.64
N GLN A 146 -0.71 13.91 -12.49
CA GLN A 146 0.64 14.47 -12.37
C GLN A 146 1.73 13.41 -12.12
N LEU A 147 1.34 12.14 -11.93
CA LEU A 147 2.27 11.03 -11.80
C LEU A 147 2.76 10.55 -13.17
N SER A 148 3.97 9.99 -13.22
CA SER A 148 4.45 9.31 -14.42
C SER A 148 3.60 8.07 -14.72
N ALA A 149 3.49 7.70 -15.99
CA ALA A 149 2.71 6.52 -16.42
C ALA A 149 3.13 5.23 -15.68
N GLY A 150 4.42 5.10 -15.36
CA GLY A 150 4.93 3.97 -14.59
C GLY A 150 4.38 3.90 -13.15
N ILE A 151 4.33 5.03 -12.44
CA ILE A 151 3.77 5.09 -11.09
C ILE A 151 2.24 4.96 -11.12
N GLN A 152 1.58 5.52 -12.15
CA GLN A 152 0.14 5.31 -12.35
C GLN A 152 -0.19 3.82 -12.51
N ASN A 153 0.60 3.12 -13.35
CA ASN A 153 0.44 1.69 -13.56
C ASN A 153 0.71 0.88 -12.28
N ASP A 154 1.69 1.28 -11.46
CA ASP A 154 1.93 0.69 -10.14
C ASP A 154 0.68 0.76 -9.26
N VAL A 155 0.05 1.94 -9.14
CA VAL A 155 -1.19 2.11 -8.35
C VAL A 155 -2.35 1.29 -8.92
N ILE A 156 -2.48 1.25 -10.25
CA ILE A 156 -3.52 0.48 -10.96
C ILE A 156 -3.36 -1.02 -10.68
N ASN A 157 -2.14 -1.54 -10.74
CA ASN A 157 -1.85 -2.97 -10.64
C ASN A 157 -1.96 -3.54 -9.23
N ARG A 158 -2.09 -2.69 -8.20
CA ARG A 158 -2.36 -3.16 -6.83
C ARG A 158 -3.71 -3.86 -6.75
N SER A 159 -3.79 -4.86 -5.88
CA SER A 159 -4.99 -5.67 -5.70
C SER A 159 -6.17 -4.82 -5.24
N GLU A 160 -7.28 -4.91 -5.97
CA GLU A 160 -8.55 -4.27 -5.65
C GLU A 160 -9.42 -5.21 -4.83
N ASN A 161 -9.77 -4.79 -3.61
CA ASN A 161 -10.51 -5.61 -2.67
C ASN A 161 -11.98 -5.14 -2.54
N ALA A 162 -12.84 -6.08 -2.14
CA ALA A 162 -14.17 -5.83 -1.61
C ALA A 162 -14.27 -6.50 -0.22
N LEU A 163 -15.07 -5.89 0.67
CA LEU A 163 -15.36 -6.42 2.01
C LEU A 163 -16.81 -6.90 2.09
#